data_AF-A0A9W8JDH8-F1
#
_entry.id   AF-A0A9W8JDH8-F1
#
_cell.length_a   1.000
_cell.length_b   1.000
_cell.length_c   1.000
_cell.angle_alpha   90.00
_cell.angle_beta   90.00
_cell.angle_gamma   90.00
#
_symmetry.space_group_name_H-M   'P 1'
#
loop_
_entity.id
_entity.type
_entity.pdbx_description
1 polymer ?
#
loop_
_entity_poly.entity_id
_entity_poly.type
_entity_poly.pdbx_seq_one_letter_code
_entity_poly.pdbx_strand_id
1 'polypeptide(L)'
;MSWSNFQCENPDFHVRSVADDVTFGVSRPAMQRSEVFRDMFSVCEPGNTSPGPDAAVDLHEPADVLAILLRILHDPPQPPEEVPSEDAYIKRYNEATVIPLPLLELVLLQLVDKYLLDESIVKTLQQHLLAHAPANGLRVYAFGVANEMPEVANIASQYVLPMAQYTLKEAKCIPTVAAYHNIVRLQDFRVQALRDLLLKEEIFPHGVCQSATTTTCFPCKKVHLGPL
;
A
#
# COMPACT_ATOMS: atom_id res chain seq x y z
N MET A 1 -13.70 -8.22 -10.44
CA MET A 1 -14.69 -7.14 -10.29
C MET A 1 -14.53 -6.15 -11.45
N SER A 2 -15.60 -5.75 -12.14
CA SER A 2 -15.53 -4.57 -13.01
C SER A 2 -15.52 -3.34 -12.10
N TRP A 3 -14.68 -2.34 -12.35
CA TRP A 3 -14.57 -1.13 -11.52
C TRP A 3 -15.31 0.09 -12.11
N SER A 4 -15.68 0.04 -13.39
CA SER A 4 -16.24 1.15 -14.16
C SER A 4 -17.77 1.31 -14.16
N ASN A 5 -18.53 0.38 -13.57
CA ASN A 5 -20.00 0.35 -13.65
C ASN A 5 -20.64 0.45 -12.27
N PHE A 6 -21.23 1.57 -11.91
CA PHE A 6 -21.90 1.72 -10.61
C PHE A 6 -23.42 1.77 -10.74
N GLN A 7 -24.13 1.11 -9.83
CA GLN A 7 -25.59 1.17 -9.69
C GLN A 7 -25.97 1.13 -8.21
N CYS A 8 -26.95 1.95 -7.82
CA CYS A 8 -27.50 2.00 -6.47
C CYS A 8 -28.96 1.56 -6.50
N GLU A 9 -29.31 0.61 -5.63
CA GLU A 9 -30.72 0.25 -5.42
C GLU A 9 -31.38 1.30 -4.53
N ASN A 10 -32.49 1.89 -5.01
CA ASN A 10 -33.27 2.92 -4.31
C ASN A 10 -32.46 4.20 -3.97
N PRO A 11 -31.99 4.95 -4.98
CA PRO A 11 -31.23 6.18 -4.74
C PRO A 11 -32.09 7.27 -4.07
N ASP A 12 -31.49 8.01 -3.14
CA ASP A 12 -32.09 9.16 -2.45
C ASP A 12 -31.37 10.49 -2.77
N PHE A 13 -30.38 10.43 -3.66
CA PHE A 13 -29.58 11.55 -4.14
C PHE A 13 -28.96 11.26 -5.50
N HIS A 14 -28.52 12.30 -6.20
CA HIS A 14 -27.92 12.18 -7.53
C HIS A 14 -26.60 12.96 -7.61
N VAL A 15 -25.65 12.39 -8.35
CA VAL A 15 -24.35 12.99 -8.63
C VAL A 15 -24.11 12.90 -10.13
N ARG A 16 -23.67 13.99 -10.76
CA ARG A 16 -23.43 14.05 -12.20
C ARG A 16 -21.95 14.28 -12.48
N SER A 17 -21.39 13.48 -13.38
CA SER A 17 -20.10 13.77 -14.01
C SER A 17 -20.28 14.90 -15.02
N VAL A 18 -19.60 16.03 -14.83
CA VAL A 18 -19.66 17.19 -15.72
C VAL A 18 -19.00 16.88 -17.07
N ALA A 19 -17.92 16.09 -17.07
CA ALA A 19 -17.15 15.79 -18.26
C ALA A 19 -17.95 14.94 -19.27
N ASP A 20 -18.74 14.00 -18.77
CA ASP A 20 -19.45 13.00 -19.58
C ASP A 20 -20.98 13.18 -19.58
N ASP A 21 -21.50 14.13 -18.81
CA ASP A 21 -22.94 14.38 -18.59
C ASP A 21 -23.72 13.12 -18.13
N VAL A 22 -23.04 12.26 -17.34
CA VAL A 22 -23.63 11.03 -16.79
C VAL A 22 -24.05 11.25 -15.36
N THR A 23 -25.32 10.97 -15.06
CA THR A 23 -25.88 11.04 -13.70
C THR A 23 -25.97 9.67 -13.06
N PHE A 24 -25.48 9.57 -11.83
CA PHE A 24 -25.54 8.39 -10.97
C PHE A 24 -26.51 8.63 -9.82
N GLY A 25 -27.45 7.70 -9.63
CA GLY A 25 -28.23 7.65 -8.40
C GLY A 25 -27.38 7.06 -7.27
N VAL A 26 -27.39 7.69 -6.11
CA VAL A 26 -26.59 7.29 -4.93
C VAL A 26 -27.45 7.30 -3.67
N SER A 27 -26.92 6.70 -2.61
CA SER A 27 -27.49 6.70 -1.25
C SER A 27 -26.68 7.62 -0.33
N ARG A 28 -27.31 8.67 0.22
CA ARG A 28 -26.70 9.65 1.14
C ARG A 28 -25.98 8.99 2.32
N PRO A 29 -26.55 7.99 3.03
CA PRO A 29 -25.85 7.26 4.08
C PRO A 29 -24.46 6.73 3.68
N ALA A 30 -24.32 6.18 2.47
CA ALA A 30 -23.04 5.65 2.01
C ALA A 30 -22.07 6.77 1.60
N MET A 31 -22.59 7.84 0.99
CA MET A 31 -21.81 9.01 0.63
C MET A 31 -21.17 9.70 1.85
N GLN A 32 -21.77 9.57 3.04
CA GLN A 32 -21.21 10.11 4.30
C GLN A 32 -19.90 9.45 4.76
N ARG A 33 -19.43 8.37 4.10
CA ARG A 33 -18.08 7.80 4.28
C ARG A 33 -16.95 8.66 3.67
N SER A 34 -17.31 9.84 3.20
CA SER A 34 -16.43 10.92 2.79
C SER A 34 -16.79 12.15 3.61
N GLU A 35 -15.77 12.77 4.19
CA GLU A 35 -15.95 14.01 4.96
C GLU A 35 -16.50 15.14 4.09
N VAL A 36 -16.03 15.25 2.85
CA VAL A 36 -16.51 16.26 1.89
C VAL A 36 -18.02 16.18 1.68
N PHE A 37 -18.56 14.97 1.47
CA PHE A 37 -20.00 14.80 1.28
C PHE A 37 -20.78 14.93 2.58
N ARG A 38 -20.24 14.46 3.71
CA ARG A 38 -20.84 14.64 5.03
C ARG A 38 -21.03 16.12 5.36
N ASP A 39 -19.99 16.92 5.14
CA ASP A 39 -20.02 18.37 5.37
C ASP A 39 -20.99 19.06 4.42
N MET A 40 -20.95 18.71 3.12
CA MET A 40 -21.90 19.21 2.13
C MET A 40 -23.35 18.96 2.54
N PHE A 41 -23.68 17.75 3.02
CA PHE A 41 -25.04 17.43 3.47
C PHE A 41 -25.42 18.12 4.77
N SER A 42 -24.47 18.43 5.64
CA SER A 42 -24.73 19.12 6.91
C SER A 42 -25.12 20.59 6.73
N VAL A 43 -24.61 21.23 5.67
CA VAL A 43 -24.88 22.64 5.37
C VAL A 43 -26.19 22.81 4.58
N CYS A 44 -26.64 21.77 3.89
CA CYS A 44 -27.90 21.78 3.15
C CYS A 44 -29.08 21.41 4.08
N GLU A 45 -29.73 22.41 4.69
CA GLU A 45 -30.93 22.16 5.50
C GLU A 45 -32.09 21.57 4.68
N PRO A 46 -32.87 20.62 5.24
CA PRO A 46 -34.02 19.99 4.56
C PRO A 46 -35.25 20.91 4.39
N GLY A 47 -35.13 22.21 4.65
CA GLY A 47 -36.24 23.16 4.76
C GLY A 47 -36.52 24.02 3.52
N ASN A 48 -35.67 24.02 2.49
CA ASN A 48 -35.89 24.85 1.31
C ASN A 48 -35.66 24.06 0.03
N THR A 49 -36.70 24.02 -0.80
CA THR A 49 -36.84 23.32 -2.08
C THR A 49 -37.11 21.83 -1.96
N SER A 50 -38.37 21.46 -2.21
CA SER A 50 -38.69 20.17 -2.84
C SER A 50 -37.66 19.95 -3.95
N PRO A 51 -36.83 18.89 -3.88
CA PRO A 51 -35.80 18.69 -4.89
C PRO A 51 -36.52 18.50 -6.22
N GLY A 52 -36.34 19.48 -7.12
CA GLY A 52 -36.71 19.28 -8.50
C GLY A 52 -35.97 18.05 -9.03
N PRO A 53 -36.46 17.42 -10.11
CA PRO A 53 -35.79 16.29 -10.76
C PRO A 53 -34.33 16.56 -11.18
N ASP A 54 -33.88 17.82 -11.13
CA ASP A 54 -32.54 18.29 -11.47
C ASP A 54 -31.60 18.51 -10.27
N ALA A 55 -31.97 18.11 -9.05
CA ALA A 55 -31.12 18.29 -7.86
C ALA A 55 -30.00 17.24 -7.80
N ALA A 56 -29.03 17.33 -8.73
CA ALA A 56 -27.80 16.55 -8.73
C ALA A 56 -26.60 17.43 -8.32
N VAL A 57 -25.59 16.84 -7.69
CA VAL A 57 -24.31 17.50 -7.46
C VAL A 57 -23.37 17.23 -8.62
N ASP A 58 -22.83 18.30 -9.18
CA ASP A 58 -21.90 18.26 -10.30
C ASP A 58 -20.46 18.04 -9.82
N LEU A 59 -19.84 16.99 -10.35
CA LEU A 59 -18.48 16.56 -10.05
C LEU A 59 -17.64 16.55 -11.34
N HIS A 60 -16.36 16.91 -11.22
CA HIS A 60 -15.48 17.08 -12.40
C HIS A 60 -14.81 15.79 -12.84
N GLU A 61 -14.99 14.73 -12.07
CA GLU A 61 -14.50 13.38 -12.31
C GLU A 61 -15.14 12.84 -13.59
N PRO A 62 -14.35 12.25 -14.49
CA PRO A 62 -14.89 11.41 -15.55
C PRO A 62 -15.78 10.30 -14.97
N ALA A 63 -16.77 9.85 -15.75
CA ALA A 63 -17.80 8.92 -15.31
C ALA A 63 -17.24 7.59 -14.78
N ASP A 64 -16.12 7.10 -15.33
CA ASP A 64 -15.46 5.88 -14.88
C ASP A 64 -14.78 6.05 -13.51
N VAL A 65 -14.06 7.15 -13.30
CA VAL A 65 -13.46 7.52 -12.01
C VAL A 65 -14.55 7.79 -10.96
N LEU A 66 -15.63 8.46 -11.35
CA LEU A 66 -16.76 8.68 -10.47
C LEU A 66 -17.44 7.36 -10.09
N ALA A 67 -17.66 6.44 -11.02
CA ALA A 67 -18.19 5.12 -10.72
C ALA A 67 -17.30 4.33 -9.72
N ILE A 68 -15.97 4.48 -9.82
CA ILE A 68 -15.02 3.91 -8.87
C ILE A 68 -15.19 4.52 -7.48
N LEU A 69 -15.24 5.85 -7.38
CA LEU A 69 -15.49 6.54 -6.10
C LEU A 69 -16.79 6.08 -5.45
N LEU A 70 -17.87 6.05 -6.22
CA LEU A 70 -19.18 5.65 -5.73
C LEU A 70 -19.17 4.20 -5.25
N ARG A 71 -18.49 3.30 -5.97
CA ARG A 71 -18.30 1.93 -5.49
C ARG A 71 -17.60 1.86 -4.14
N ILE A 72 -16.50 2.58 -3.96
CA ILE A 72 -15.77 2.57 -2.69
C ILE A 72 -16.66 3.06 -1.53
N LEU A 73 -17.46 4.10 -1.78
CA LEU A 73 -18.37 4.66 -0.77
C LEU A 73 -19.52 3.70 -0.45
N HIS A 74 -20.09 3.04 -1.45
CA HIS A 74 -21.23 2.14 -1.27
C HIS A 74 -20.83 0.74 -0.76
N ASP A 75 -19.85 0.13 -1.42
CA ASP A 75 -19.36 -1.22 -1.18
C ASP A 75 -17.81 -1.20 -1.07
N PRO A 76 -17.26 -0.82 0.10
CA PRO A 76 -15.84 -0.73 0.31
C PRO A 76 -15.16 -2.08 0.05
N PRO A 77 -13.96 -2.09 -0.53
CA PRO A 77 -13.24 -3.34 -0.76
C PRO A 77 -13.00 -4.08 0.55
N GLN A 78 -13.06 -5.41 0.49
CA GLN A 78 -12.65 -6.26 1.61
C GLN A 78 -11.12 -6.38 1.61
N PRO A 79 -10.48 -6.57 2.78
CA PRO A 79 -9.05 -6.81 2.87
C PRO A 79 -8.57 -7.94 1.94
N PRO A 80 -7.34 -7.85 1.41
CA PRO A 80 -6.79 -8.91 0.56
C PRO A 80 -6.66 -10.22 1.36
N GLU A 81 -7.04 -11.33 0.74
CA GLU A 81 -6.98 -12.66 1.38
C GLU A 81 -5.54 -13.19 1.36
N GLU A 82 -4.98 -13.46 2.54
CA GLU A 82 -3.67 -14.14 2.66
C GLU A 82 -3.82 -15.63 2.31
N VAL A 83 -2.88 -16.14 1.50
CA VAL A 83 -2.79 -17.56 1.15
C VAL A 83 -1.54 -18.18 1.76
N PRO A 84 -1.55 -19.50 2.08
CA PRO A 84 -0.37 -20.17 2.62
C PRO A 84 0.85 -19.99 1.71
N SER A 85 1.98 -19.66 2.32
CA SER A 85 3.29 -19.55 1.66
C SER A 85 4.20 -20.68 2.14
N GLU A 86 5.01 -21.23 1.23
CA GLU A 86 6.07 -22.18 1.58
C GLU A 86 7.17 -21.53 2.44
N ASP A 87 7.35 -20.22 2.27
CA ASP A 87 8.24 -19.39 3.10
C ASP A 87 7.40 -18.63 4.13
N ALA A 88 7.52 -19.03 5.40
CA ALA A 88 6.79 -18.41 6.52
C ALA A 88 7.10 -16.92 6.71
N TYR A 89 8.20 -16.43 6.14
CA TYR A 89 8.63 -15.04 6.24
C TYR A 89 8.14 -14.17 5.08
N ILE A 90 7.60 -14.78 4.01
CA ILE A 90 7.07 -14.07 2.85
C ILE A 90 5.56 -14.25 2.79
N LYS A 91 4.83 -13.15 2.98
CA LYS A 91 3.38 -13.13 2.80
C LYS A 91 3.01 -13.30 1.34
N ARG A 92 1.94 -14.07 1.09
CA ARG A 92 1.33 -14.22 -0.24
C ARG A 92 -0.16 -13.96 -0.14
N TYR A 93 -0.72 -13.42 -1.22
CA TYR A 93 -2.12 -13.01 -1.28
C TYR A 93 -2.80 -13.62 -2.49
N ASN A 94 -4.11 -13.85 -2.37
CA ASN A 94 -4.95 -14.30 -3.47
C ASN A 94 -5.09 -13.18 -4.53
N GLU A 95 -4.52 -13.39 -5.72
CA GLU A 95 -4.54 -12.39 -6.80
C GLU A 95 -5.96 -11.98 -7.22
N ALA A 96 -6.96 -12.84 -7.01
CA ALA A 96 -8.35 -12.53 -7.35
C ALA A 96 -8.99 -11.49 -6.40
N THR A 97 -8.45 -11.34 -5.19
CA THR A 97 -8.96 -10.39 -4.17
C THR A 97 -8.10 -9.13 -4.04
N VAL A 98 -6.85 -9.18 -4.50
CA VAL A 98 -5.95 -8.02 -4.50
C VAL A 98 -6.34 -7.05 -5.60
N ILE A 99 -6.57 -5.78 -5.23
CA ILE A 99 -6.80 -4.71 -6.19
C ILE A 99 -5.52 -4.48 -7.02
N PRO A 100 -5.59 -4.40 -8.36
CA PRO A 100 -4.42 -4.17 -9.20
C PRO A 100 -3.64 -2.89 -8.84
N LEU A 101 -2.31 -2.98 -8.78
CA LEU A 101 -1.45 -1.89 -8.36
C LEU A 101 -1.62 -0.58 -9.17
N PRO A 102 -1.73 -0.60 -10.51
CA PRO A 102 -1.96 0.64 -11.27
C PRO A 102 -3.27 1.34 -10.89
N LEU A 103 -4.32 0.57 -10.57
CA LEU A 103 -5.61 1.13 -10.16
C LEU A 103 -5.52 1.76 -8.76
N LEU A 104 -4.78 1.12 -7.84
CA LEU A 104 -4.51 1.66 -6.51
C LEU A 104 -3.77 3.00 -6.58
N GLU A 105 -2.64 3.02 -7.30
CA GLU A 105 -1.71 4.16 -7.32
C GLU A 105 -2.26 5.36 -8.10
N LEU A 106 -2.89 5.10 -9.26
CA LEU A 106 -3.28 6.15 -10.20
C LEU A 106 -4.69 6.70 -9.97
N VAL A 107 -5.55 5.93 -9.30
CA VAL A 107 -6.97 6.29 -9.15
C VAL A 107 -7.41 6.25 -7.69
N LEU A 108 -7.39 5.08 -7.05
CA LEU A 108 -8.03 4.90 -5.74
C LEU A 108 -7.41 5.78 -4.66
N LEU A 109 -6.08 5.82 -4.58
CA LEU A 109 -5.39 6.62 -3.56
C LEU A 109 -5.42 8.13 -3.88
N GLN A 110 -5.63 8.53 -5.13
CA GLN A 110 -5.89 9.93 -5.49
C GLN A 110 -7.27 10.38 -5.00
N LEU A 111 -8.26 9.49 -5.03
CA LEU A 111 -9.61 9.75 -4.52
C LEU A 111 -9.64 9.87 -2.99
N VAL A 112 -8.77 9.13 -2.28
CA VAL A 112 -8.67 9.19 -0.81
C VAL A 112 -8.43 10.61 -0.31
N ASP A 113 -7.41 11.28 -0.86
CA ASP A 113 -7.04 12.64 -0.46
C ASP A 113 -8.11 13.66 -0.89
N LYS A 114 -8.56 13.58 -2.15
CA LYS A 114 -9.54 14.52 -2.71
C LYS A 114 -10.89 14.51 -1.99
N TYR A 115 -11.36 13.33 -1.59
CA TYR A 115 -12.68 13.16 -0.97
C TYR A 115 -12.63 12.91 0.52
N LEU A 116 -11.44 12.89 1.13
CA LEU A 116 -11.25 12.66 2.56
C LEU A 116 -12.05 11.44 3.02
N LEU A 117 -11.73 10.29 2.42
CA LEU A 117 -12.43 9.03 2.68
C LEU A 117 -12.16 8.54 4.11
N ASP A 118 -13.14 7.86 4.70
CA ASP A 118 -13.04 7.29 6.05
C ASP A 118 -11.77 6.45 6.25
N GLU A 119 -11.15 6.56 7.43
CA GLU A 119 -9.88 5.91 7.77
C GLU A 119 -9.92 4.37 7.59
N SER A 120 -11.09 3.75 7.79
CA SER A 120 -11.28 2.31 7.58
C SER A 120 -11.09 1.89 6.12
N ILE A 121 -11.55 2.71 5.17
CA ILE A 121 -11.36 2.50 3.73
C ILE A 121 -9.88 2.71 3.39
N VAL A 122 -9.29 3.78 3.90
CA VAL A 122 -7.88 4.10 3.67
C VAL A 122 -6.96 2.96 4.12
N LYS A 123 -7.19 2.44 5.34
CA LYS A 123 -6.43 1.29 5.86
C LYS A 123 -6.57 0.06 4.98
N THR A 124 -7.76 -0.23 4.48
CA THR A 124 -8.00 -1.39 3.60
C THR A 124 -7.29 -1.21 2.25
N LEU A 125 -7.34 -0.01 1.66
CA LEU A 125 -6.58 0.29 0.43
C LEU A 125 -5.07 0.19 0.65
N GLN A 126 -4.55 0.63 1.80
CA GLN A 126 -3.14 0.45 2.17
C GLN A 126 -2.77 -1.02 2.34
N GLN A 127 -3.66 -1.87 2.85
CA GLN A 127 -3.44 -3.33 2.91
C GLN A 127 -3.33 -3.93 1.50
N HIS A 128 -4.18 -3.53 0.56
CA HIS A 128 -4.04 -3.95 -0.84
C HIS A 128 -2.74 -3.46 -1.47
N LEU A 129 -2.31 -2.23 -1.16
CA LEU A 129 -1.02 -1.72 -1.62
C LEU A 129 0.15 -2.55 -1.06
N LEU A 130 0.10 -2.91 0.23
CA LEU A 130 1.08 -3.77 0.89
C LEU A 130 1.06 -5.22 0.38
N ALA A 131 -0.08 -5.71 -0.11
CA ALA A 131 -0.16 -7.03 -0.72
C ALA A 131 0.72 -7.16 -1.98
N HIS A 132 1.05 -6.04 -2.63
CA HIS A 132 2.00 -6.00 -3.75
C HIS A 132 3.46 -5.93 -3.32
N ALA A 133 3.76 -5.63 -2.05
CA ALA A 133 5.13 -5.40 -1.58
C ALA A 133 6.07 -6.59 -1.79
N PRO A 134 5.67 -7.87 -1.57
CA PRO A 134 6.55 -9.01 -1.82
C PRO A 134 7.08 -9.10 -3.26
N ALA A 135 6.27 -8.73 -4.24
CA ALA A 135 6.66 -8.75 -5.65
C ALA A 135 7.23 -7.41 -6.15
N ASN A 136 6.80 -6.29 -5.56
CA ASN A 136 7.05 -4.94 -6.05
C ASN A 136 7.60 -4.00 -4.95
N GLY A 137 8.44 -4.53 -4.04
CA GLY A 137 8.86 -3.85 -2.81
C GLY A 137 9.39 -2.44 -3.04
N LEU A 138 10.27 -2.24 -4.04
CA LEU A 138 10.83 -0.91 -4.36
C LEU A 138 9.76 0.10 -4.77
N ARG A 139 8.79 -0.32 -5.61
CA ARG A 139 7.71 0.54 -6.10
C ARG A 139 6.75 0.91 -4.98
N VAL A 140 6.33 -0.08 -4.18
CA VAL A 140 5.43 0.15 -3.03
C VAL A 140 6.09 1.02 -1.97
N TYR A 141 7.39 0.79 -1.69
CA TYR A 141 8.18 1.65 -0.81
C TYR A 141 8.22 3.09 -1.31
N ALA A 142 8.60 3.28 -2.57
CA ALA A 142 8.71 4.61 -3.18
C ALA A 142 7.37 5.34 -3.19
N PHE A 143 6.27 4.63 -3.48
CA PHE A 143 4.92 5.17 -3.43
C PHE A 143 4.54 5.60 -2.01
N GLY A 144 4.81 4.76 -1.00
CA GLY A 144 4.53 5.08 0.40
C GLY A 144 5.30 6.31 0.87
N VAL A 145 6.57 6.47 0.44
CA VAL A 145 7.35 7.69 0.71
C VAL A 145 6.75 8.91 0.00
N ALA A 146 6.38 8.79 -1.28
CA ALA A 146 5.89 9.91 -2.08
C ALA A 146 4.56 10.47 -1.58
N ASN A 147 3.72 9.63 -0.95
CA ASN A 147 2.40 9.99 -0.47
C ASN A 147 2.34 10.07 1.08
N GLU A 148 3.48 10.24 1.75
CA GLU A 148 3.56 10.42 3.20
C GLU A 148 2.89 9.31 4.02
N MET A 149 3.02 8.06 3.57
CA MET A 149 2.50 6.86 4.23
C MET A 149 3.66 6.09 4.91
N PRO A 150 4.13 6.51 6.10
CA PRO A 150 5.33 5.98 6.73
C PRO A 150 5.21 4.50 7.10
N GLU A 151 4.02 4.04 7.50
CA GLU A 151 3.79 2.63 7.84
C GLU A 151 3.94 1.73 6.61
N VAL A 152 3.32 2.13 5.48
CA VAL A 152 3.45 1.41 4.20
C VAL A 152 4.91 1.36 3.75
N ALA A 153 5.61 2.51 3.78
CA ALA A 153 7.01 2.57 3.42
C ALA A 153 7.87 1.67 4.33
N ASN A 154 7.63 1.69 5.64
CA ASN A 154 8.39 0.87 6.59
C ASN A 154 8.19 -0.63 6.33
N ILE A 155 6.95 -1.09 6.14
CA ILE A 155 6.66 -2.50 5.85
C ILE A 155 7.24 -2.90 4.49
N ALA A 156 7.00 -2.09 3.44
CA ALA A 156 7.48 -2.37 2.10
C ALA A 156 9.02 -2.42 2.01
N SER A 157 9.72 -1.66 2.86
CA SER A 157 11.19 -1.65 2.93
C SER A 157 11.79 -3.03 3.22
N GLN A 158 11.03 -3.96 3.81
CA GLN A 158 11.49 -5.33 4.09
C GLN A 158 11.64 -6.16 2.81
N TYR A 159 10.87 -5.83 1.78
CA TYR A 159 10.87 -6.52 0.48
C TYR A 159 11.75 -5.82 -0.57
N VAL A 160 12.38 -4.70 -0.20
CA VAL A 160 13.31 -3.99 -1.09
C VAL A 160 14.65 -4.74 -1.13
N LEU A 161 15.04 -5.21 -2.31
CA LEU A 161 16.34 -5.84 -2.55
C LEU A 161 17.47 -4.84 -2.27
N PRO A 162 18.71 -5.30 -1.98
CA PRO A 162 19.86 -4.41 -1.85
C PRO A 162 19.91 -3.40 -2.99
N MET A 163 20.05 -2.10 -2.68
CA MET A 163 19.91 -1.05 -3.69
C MET A 163 20.86 -1.20 -4.89
N ALA A 164 22.00 -1.85 -4.67
CA ALA A 164 22.97 -2.18 -5.72
C ALA A 164 22.45 -3.17 -6.78
N GLN A 165 21.36 -3.89 -6.52
CA GLN A 165 20.74 -4.83 -7.47
C GLN A 165 19.78 -4.13 -8.45
N TYR A 166 19.33 -2.91 -8.14
CA TYR A 166 18.45 -2.16 -9.02
C TYR A 166 19.24 -1.37 -10.05
N THR A 167 18.70 -1.32 -11.26
CA THR A 167 19.18 -0.39 -12.28
C THR A 167 18.85 1.04 -11.89
N LEU A 168 19.58 1.99 -12.46
CA LEU A 168 19.29 3.42 -12.27
C LEU A 168 17.88 3.80 -12.75
N LYS A 169 17.32 3.08 -13.73
CA LYS A 169 15.95 3.30 -14.20
C LYS A 169 14.90 2.89 -13.17
N GLU A 170 15.13 1.78 -12.46
CA GLU A 170 14.22 1.30 -11.42
C GLU A 170 14.32 2.17 -10.17
N ALA A 171 15.55 2.50 -9.73
CA ALA A 171 15.77 3.33 -8.53
C ALA A 171 15.20 4.75 -8.65
N LYS A 172 14.97 5.25 -9.88
CA LYS A 172 14.36 6.56 -10.15
C LYS A 172 12.92 6.71 -9.63
N CYS A 173 12.23 5.62 -9.29
CA CYS A 173 10.90 5.73 -8.70
C CYS A 173 10.95 6.34 -7.30
N ILE A 174 12.08 6.28 -6.59
CA ILE A 174 12.24 6.90 -5.27
C ILE A 174 12.25 8.43 -5.44
N PRO A 175 11.35 9.17 -4.77
CA PRO A 175 11.09 10.57 -5.10
C PRO A 175 12.22 11.53 -4.69
N THR A 176 13.02 11.18 -3.68
CA THR A 176 14.05 12.08 -3.13
C THR A 176 15.36 11.37 -2.83
N VAL A 177 16.47 12.13 -2.89
CA VAL A 177 17.80 11.65 -2.48
C VAL A 177 17.82 11.25 -1.01
N ALA A 178 17.08 11.97 -0.16
CA ALA A 178 16.96 11.64 1.26
C ALA A 178 16.30 10.26 1.46
N ALA A 179 15.22 9.97 0.73
CA ALA A 179 14.57 8.66 0.78
C ALA A 179 15.48 7.54 0.27
N TYR A 180 16.19 7.77 -0.84
CA TYR A 180 17.19 6.82 -1.34
C TYR A 180 18.29 6.55 -0.32
N HIS A 181 18.82 7.59 0.31
CA HIS A 181 19.85 7.44 1.32
C HIS A 181 19.33 6.71 2.56
N ASN A 182 18.09 6.97 2.98
CA ASN A 182 17.47 6.31 4.12
C ASN A 182 17.32 4.80 3.91
N ILE A 183 16.88 4.34 2.74
CA ILE A 183 16.78 2.90 2.47
C ILE A 183 18.15 2.22 2.42
N VAL A 184 19.18 2.88 1.86
CA VAL A 184 20.55 2.36 1.87
C VAL A 184 21.08 2.22 3.30
N ARG A 185 20.89 3.25 4.14
CA ARG A 185 21.27 3.20 5.56
C ARG A 185 20.54 2.11 6.31
N LEU A 186 19.24 1.93 6.05
CA LEU A 186 18.45 0.87 6.67
C LEU A 186 18.96 -0.52 6.28
N GLN A 187 19.33 -0.73 5.02
CA GLN A 187 19.89 -2.00 4.55
C GLN A 187 21.25 -2.30 5.22
N ASP A 188 22.15 -1.32 5.30
CA ASP A 188 23.42 -1.46 6.02
C ASP A 188 23.21 -1.78 7.51
N PHE A 189 22.32 -1.04 8.16
CA PHE A 189 21.96 -1.29 9.56
C PHE A 189 21.42 -2.72 9.78
N ARG A 190 20.53 -3.21 8.90
CA ARG A 190 20.00 -4.58 8.97
C ARG A 190 21.10 -5.63 8.84
N VAL A 191 22.06 -5.41 7.93
CA VAL A 191 23.21 -6.32 7.77
C VAL A 191 24.10 -6.32 9.00
N GLN A 192 24.39 -5.16 9.58
CA GLN A 192 25.17 -5.04 10.80
C GLN A 192 24.47 -5.69 11.99
N ALA A 193 23.18 -5.40 12.18
CA ALA A 193 22.37 -6.00 13.23
C ALA A 193 22.32 -7.53 13.12
N LEU A 194 22.14 -8.07 11.92
CA LEU A 194 22.15 -9.52 11.71
C LEU A 194 23.52 -10.13 12.00
N ARG A 195 24.62 -9.48 11.58
CA ARG A 195 25.98 -9.93 11.93
C ARG A 195 26.20 -9.95 13.43
N ASP A 196 25.79 -8.90 14.13
CA ASP A 196 25.92 -8.80 15.59
C ASP A 196 25.10 -9.88 16.30
N LEU A 197 23.90 -10.19 15.81
CA LEU A 197 23.08 -11.29 16.33
C LEU A 197 23.79 -12.64 16.13
N LEU A 198 24.23 -12.93 14.91
CA LEU A 198 24.90 -14.19 14.58
C LEU A 198 26.23 -14.39 15.35
N LEU A 199 26.96 -13.32 15.65
CA LEU A 199 28.19 -13.38 16.45
C LEU A 199 27.93 -13.59 17.95
N LYS A 200 26.75 -13.21 18.44
CA LYS A 200 26.34 -13.37 19.85
C LYS A 200 25.68 -14.71 20.12
N GLU A 201 25.07 -15.32 19.12
CA GLU A 201 24.46 -16.63 19.26
C GLU A 201 25.53 -17.73 19.26
N GLU A 202 25.44 -18.69 20.20
CA GLU A 202 26.24 -19.92 20.20
C GLU A 202 25.73 -20.93 19.17
N ILE A 203 25.40 -20.49 17.94
CA ILE A 203 24.89 -21.37 16.86
C ILE A 203 25.96 -22.37 16.41
N PHE A 204 27.23 -22.02 16.65
CA PHE A 204 28.36 -22.92 16.48
C PHE A 204 28.86 -23.35 17.85
N PRO A 205 28.42 -24.49 18.41
CA PRO A 205 28.91 -25.02 19.70
C PRO A 205 30.41 -25.37 19.71
N HIS A 206 31.11 -25.15 18.58
CA HIS A 206 32.55 -25.33 18.42
C HIS A 206 33.19 -24.06 17.87
N GLY A 207 33.06 -22.97 18.59
CA GLY A 207 34.01 -21.87 18.50
C GLY A 207 35.38 -22.33 18.99
N VAL A 208 36.30 -22.56 18.05
CA VAL A 208 37.75 -22.51 18.22
C VAL A 208 38.32 -23.35 19.37
N CYS A 209 38.86 -24.53 19.02
CA CYS A 209 39.64 -25.38 19.91
C CYS A 209 40.72 -24.59 20.66
N GLN A 210 40.47 -24.23 21.91
CA GLN A 210 41.51 -23.82 22.84
C GLN A 210 42.15 -25.09 23.38
N SER A 211 43.26 -25.46 22.74
CA SER A 211 44.33 -26.36 23.22
C SER A 211 43.91 -27.53 24.12
N ALA A 212 43.88 -28.74 23.57
CA ALA A 212 44.35 -29.91 24.29
C ALA A 212 45.00 -30.88 23.32
N THR A 213 46.29 -31.12 23.54
CA THR A 213 47.08 -32.28 23.10
C THR A 213 46.24 -33.53 22.81
N THR A 214 45.95 -33.81 21.55
CA THR A 214 46.06 -35.15 20.93
C THR A 214 45.68 -35.11 19.46
N THR A 215 46.33 -35.99 18.73
CA THR A 215 46.44 -36.11 17.28
C THR A 215 45.08 -36.19 16.58
N THR A 216 45.00 -35.54 15.41
CA THR A 216 43.89 -35.47 14.42
C THR A 216 42.85 -34.36 14.59
N CYS A 217 43.23 -33.13 14.26
CA CYS A 217 42.30 -32.06 13.86
C CYS A 217 42.28 -31.94 12.32
N PHE A 218 41.08 -31.92 11.75
CA PHE A 218 40.86 -31.53 10.35
C PHE A 218 41.32 -30.08 10.13
N PRO A 219 41.82 -29.72 8.93
CA PRO A 219 42.33 -28.38 8.69
C PRO A 219 41.19 -27.35 8.70
N CYS A 220 41.06 -26.61 9.80
CA CYS A 220 40.25 -25.40 9.89
C CYS A 220 40.80 -24.34 8.92
N LYS A 221 40.18 -24.18 7.76
CA LYS A 221 40.36 -22.98 6.94
C LYS A 221 39.61 -21.83 7.61
N LYS A 222 40.36 -20.88 8.18
CA LYS A 222 39.83 -19.56 8.55
C LYS A 222 39.20 -18.95 7.31
N VAL A 223 37.88 -18.77 7.33
CA VAL A 223 37.23 -17.87 6.37
C VAL A 223 37.51 -16.45 6.86
N HIS A 224 38.59 -15.86 6.37
CA HIS A 224 38.77 -14.42 6.42
C HIS A 224 37.77 -13.80 5.45
N LEU A 225 36.65 -13.30 5.97
CA LEU A 225 35.92 -12.25 5.28
C LEU A 225 36.74 -10.98 5.46
N GLY A 226 37.56 -10.67 4.46
CA GLY A 226 38.39 -9.47 4.45
C GLY A 226 37.54 -8.20 4.48
N PRO A 227 38.12 -7.06 4.87
CA PRO A 227 37.48 -5.77 4.70
C PRO A 227 37.41 -5.44 3.19
N LEU A 228 36.27 -4.89 2.76
CA LEU A 228 36.13 -4.23 1.46
C LEU A 228 36.83 -2.88 1.48
#